data_AF-A0A914R900-F1
#
_entry.id   AF-A0A914R900-F1
#
_cell.length_a   1.000
_cell.length_b   1.000
_cell.length_c   1.000
_cell.angle_alpha   90.00
_cell.angle_beta   90.00
_cell.angle_gamma   90.00
#
_symmetry.space_group_name_H-M   'P 1'
#
loop_
_entity.id
_entity.type
_entity.pdbx_description
1 polymer ?
#
loop_
_entity_poly.entity_id
_entity_poly.type
_entity_poly.pdbx_seq_one_letter_code
_entity_poly.pdbx_strand_id
1 'polypeptide(L)' 'MKQGVVPMLPRILCEDICSLNPGKDRLTFSVVWKMNDKAEVFEEWFGRSIIRSCCKLAYEHAQ' A
#
# COMPACT_ATOMS: atom_id res chain seq x y z
N MET A 1 27.67 -13.09 -7.77
CA MET A 1 27.34 -11.65 -7.65
C MET A 1 26.30 -11.52 -6.54
N LYS A 2 26.53 -10.72 -5.49
CA LYS A 2 25.50 -10.52 -4.45
C LYS A 2 24.36 -9.73 -5.08
N GLN A 3 23.23 -10.37 -5.30
CA GLN A 3 21.99 -9.70 -5.69
C GLN A 3 21.52 -8.87 -4.48
N GLY A 4 21.59 -7.56 -4.59
CA GLY A 4 21.16 -6.64 -3.56
C GLY A 4 20.47 -5.44 -4.19
N VAL A 5 19.38 -5.00 -3.58
CA VAL A 5 18.72 -3.74 -3.93
C VAL A 5 19.49 -2.61 -3.26
N VAL A 6 19.86 -1.58 -4.03
CA VAL A 6 20.35 -0.31 -3.50
C VAL A 6 19.13 0.60 -3.31
N PRO A 7 18.65 0.82 -2.08
CA PRO A 7 17.42 1.58 -1.86
C PRO A 7 17.66 3.07 -2.00
N MET A 8 16.64 3.79 -2.47
CA MET A 8 16.63 5.26 -2.55
C MET A 8 16.62 5.91 -1.17
N LEU A 9 15.95 5.27 -0.20
CA LEU A 9 15.84 5.75 1.17
C LEU A 9 16.59 4.80 2.13
N PRO A 10 16.94 5.26 3.33
CA PRO A 10 17.42 4.39 4.40
C PRO A 10 16.50 3.18 4.59
N ARG A 11 17.09 2.00 4.78
CA ARG A 11 16.35 0.73 4.92
C ARG A 11 15.24 0.78 5.96
N ILE A 12 15.44 1.50 7.07
CA ILE A 12 14.41 1.67 8.11
C ILE A 12 13.13 2.33 7.58
N LEU A 13 13.25 3.30 6.67
CA LEU A 13 12.10 3.94 6.04
C LEU A 13 11.46 3.00 5.03
N CYS A 14 12.26 2.36 4.16
CA CYS A 14 11.75 1.45 3.13
C CYS A 14 11.08 0.20 3.71
N GLU A 15 11.69 -0.44 4.70
CA GLU A 15 11.36 -1.81 5.12
C GLU A 15 10.41 -1.83 6.32
N ASP A 16 10.46 -0.82 7.20
CA ASP A 16 9.59 -0.78 8.39
C ASP A 16 8.57 0.36 8.35
N ILE A 17 9.02 1.62 8.32
CA ILE A 17 8.14 2.77 8.60
C ILE A 17 7.15 3.05 7.45
N CYS A 18 7.65 3.16 6.22
CA CYS A 18 6.82 3.49 5.05
C CYS A 18 6.21 2.24 4.40
N SER A 19 6.75 1.04 4.68
CA SER A 19 6.17 -0.21 4.21
C SER A 19 4.83 -0.48 4.92
N LEU A 20 3.82 -0.88 4.15
CA LEU A 20 2.48 -1.23 4.65
C LEU A 20 2.46 -2.64 5.25
N ASN A 21 3.34 -2.88 6.22
CA ASN A 21 3.47 -4.15 6.92
C ASN A 21 2.16 -4.51 7.65
N PRO A 22 1.70 -5.78 7.58
CA PRO A 22 0.42 -6.19 8.13
C PRO A 22 0.38 -6.05 9.66
N GLY A 23 -0.81 -5.78 10.18
CA GLY A 23 -1.06 -5.66 11.62
C GLY A 23 -0.43 -4.43 12.27
N LYS A 24 0.05 -3.45 11.50
CA LYS A 24 0.61 -2.19 12.03
C LYS A 24 -0.14 -0.99 11.45
N ASP A 25 -0.34 0.03 12.27
CA ASP A 25 -0.95 1.29 11.81
C ASP A 25 0.07 2.07 10.96
N ARG A 26 -0.39 2.62 9.84
CA ARG A 26 0.43 3.28 8.83
C ARG A 26 -0.23 4.55 8.34
N LEU A 27 0.57 5.61 8.25
CA LEU A 27 0.18 6.86 7.61
C LEU A 27 0.16 6.65 6.10
N THR A 28 -0.92 7.05 5.45
CA THR A 28 -1.09 6.91 4.01
C THR A 28 -1.68 8.17 3.39
N PHE A 29 -1.44 8.33 2.10
CA PHE A 29 -2.24 9.19 1.25
C PHE A 29 -3.15 8.28 0.43
N SER A 30 -4.45 8.46 0.57
CA SER A 30 -5.45 7.56 0.01
C SER A 30 -6.22 8.24 -1.11
N VAL A 31 -6.60 7.42 -2.08
CA VAL A 31 -7.58 7.75 -3.11
C VAL A 31 -8.71 6.73 -3.01
N VAL A 32 -9.95 7.21 -2.96
CA VAL A 32 -11.14 6.37 -2.86
C VAL A 32 -12.06 6.75 -4.01
N TRP A 33 -12.49 5.74 -4.78
CA TRP A 33 -13.42 5.92 -5.89
C TRP A 33 -14.73 5.20 -5.61
N LYS A 34 -15.84 5.82 -6.04
CA LYS A 34 -17.14 5.17 -6.14
C LYS A 34 -17.41 4.82 -7.59
N MET A 35 -17.51 3.54 -7.89
CA MET A 35 -17.61 3.01 -9.25
C MET A 35 -18.82 2.08 -9.42
N ASN A 36 -19.32 1.93 -10.65
CA ASN A 36 -20.25 0.85 -11.00
C ASN A 36 -19.52 -0.40 -11.51
N ASP A 37 -20.28 -1.45 -11.83
CA ASP A 37 -19.79 -2.72 -12.35
C ASP A 37 -19.12 -2.61 -13.74
N LYS A 38 -19.28 -1.47 -14.42
CA LYS A 38 -18.60 -1.16 -15.69
C LYS A 38 -17.30 -0.36 -15.49
N ALA A 39 -16.86 -0.18 -14.25
CA ALA A 39 -15.71 0.62 -13.85
C ALA A 39 -15.84 2.13 -14.19
N GLU A 40 -17.06 2.63 -14.34
CA GLU A 40 -17.30 4.07 -14.48
C GLU A 40 -17.26 4.73 -13.10
N VAL A 41 -16.46 5.79 -12.96
CA VAL A 41 -16.28 6.54 -11.70
C VAL A 41 -17.33 7.65 -11.60
N PHE A 42 -18.04 7.69 -10.47
CA PHE A 42 -19.02 8.76 -10.16
C PHE A 42 -18.49 9.78 -9.17
N GLU A 43 -17.58 9.37 -8.28
CA GLU A 43 -17.08 10.19 -7.19
C GLU A 43 -15.65 9.76 -6.85
N GLU A 44 -14.83 10.75 -6.52
CA GLU A 44 -13.44 10.57 -6.12
C GLU A 44 -13.14 11.39 -4.87
N TRP A 45 -12.39 10.79 -3.95
CA TRP A 45 -11.91 11.44 -2.74
C TRP A 45 -10.41 11.21 -2.58
N PHE A 46 -9.71 12.28 -2.21
CA PHE A 46 -8.27 12.30 -1.96
C PHE A 46 -8.01 12.83 -0.56
N GLY A 47 -7.14 12.17 0.20
CA GLY A 47 -6.79 12.67 1.51
C GLY A 47 -5.77 11.86 2.26
N ARG A 48 -5.21 12.46 3.31
CA ARG A 48 -4.34 11.77 4.27
C ARG A 48 -5.20 10.91 5.20
N SER A 49 -4.72 9.72 5.48
CA SER A 49 -5.45 8.69 6.23
C SER A 49 -4.49 7.86 7.09
N ILE A 50 -5.07 7.01 7.94
CA ILE A 50 -4.37 5.95 8.67
C ILE A 50 -5.02 4.62 8.30
N ILE A 51 -4.21 3.63 7.94
CA ILE A 51 -4.68 2.27 7.65
C ILE A 51 -3.96 1.23 8.51
N ARG A 52 -4.55 0.04 8.63
CA ARG A 52 -3.94 -1.14 9.23
C ARG A 52 -4.14 -2.34 8.30
N SER A 53 -3.12 -2.66 7.51
CA SER A 53 -3.19 -3.78 6.56
C SER A 53 -3.47 -5.08 7.30
N CYS A 54 -4.50 -5.84 6.91
CA CYS A 54 -4.89 -7.08 7.59
C CYS A 54 -4.01 -8.27 7.20
N CYS A 55 -3.40 -8.26 6.01
CA CYS A 55 -2.60 -9.36 5.50
C CYS A 55 -1.55 -8.90 4.48
N LYS A 56 -0.53 -9.74 4.26
CA LYS A 56 0.47 -9.56 3.20
C LYS A 56 0.37 -10.75 2.24
N LEU A 57 -0.38 -10.56 1.16
CA LEU A 57 -0.58 -11.59 0.15
C LEU A 57 0.55 -11.58 -0.88
N ALA A 58 0.85 -12.76 -1.39
CA ALA A 58 1.66 -12.95 -2.60
C ALA A 58 0.68 -13.23 -3.75
N TYR A 59 1.14 -13.17 -4.99
CA TYR A 59 0.27 -13.42 -6.14
C TYR A 59 -0.37 -14.80 -6.09
N GLU A 60 0.36 -15.83 -5.65
CA GLU A 60 -0.20 -17.19 -5.54
C GLU A 60 -1.32 -17.31 -4.50
N HIS A 61 -1.40 -16.39 -3.54
CA HIS A 61 -2.46 -16.40 -2.53
C HIS A 61 -3.75 -15.71 -2.98
N ALA A 62 -3.69 -14.85 -4.00
CA ALA A 62 -4.81 -13.99 -4.41
C ALA A 62 -5.55 -14.48 -5.67
N GLN A 63 -4.93 -15.39 -6.42
CA GLN A 63 -5.43 -15.92 -7.69
C GLN A 63 -6.08 -17.29 -7.49
#